data_AF-A0A6P0VMN8-F1
#
_entry.id   AF-A0A6P0VMN8-F1
#
_cell.length_a   1.000
_cell.length_b   1.000
_cell.length_c   1.000
_cell.angle_alpha   90.00
_cell.angle_beta   90.00
_cell.angle_gamma   90.00
#
_symmetry.space_group_name_H-M   'P 1'
#
loop_
_entity.id
_entity.type
_entity.pdbx_description
1 polymer ?
#
loop_
_entity_poly.entity_id
_entity_poly.type
_entity_poly.pdbx_seq_one_letter_code
_entity_poly.pdbx_strand_id
1 'polypeptide(L)'
;MKIKFSTLIILTFVSVALLIPFVLSPWYLPLLRESNFDLHLTLQENLYKQITGYVSLFFVLLEMILVARKRGNGWKIKIKIPGSLIFWRSLHIVVGIVLLATTLIHTVGSQGLNFNAIFLWVFFGVVLSALVGAVAEVGILESPQRVFSLAGIKADGLNQKKLIPKGVLIRNLRLIWLNTHIFLVSAFFVMLIIHIIIAYYYQ
;
A
#
# COMPACT_ATOMS: atom_id res chain seq x y z
N MET A 1 -6.88 11.43 -15.20
CA MET A 1 -6.73 12.60 -14.30
C MET A 1 -5.46 12.42 -13.48
N LYS A 2 -4.60 13.44 -13.34
CA LYS A 2 -3.43 13.38 -12.45
C LYS A 2 -3.90 13.60 -11.01
N ILE A 3 -3.58 12.69 -10.10
CA ILE A 3 -3.84 12.89 -8.65
C ILE A 3 -2.96 14.06 -8.18
N LYS A 4 -3.60 15.06 -7.56
CA LYS A 4 -2.94 16.24 -6.98
C LYS A 4 -2.26 15.88 -5.66
N PHE A 5 -1.28 16.68 -5.23
CA PHE A 5 -0.63 16.48 -3.93
C PHE A 5 -1.63 16.44 -2.77
N SER A 6 -2.59 17.37 -2.73
CA SER A 6 -3.64 17.40 -1.70
C SER A 6 -4.46 16.11 -1.67
N THR A 7 -4.79 15.55 -2.83
CA THR A 7 -5.49 14.26 -2.91
C THR A 7 -4.63 13.13 -2.37
N LEU A 8 -3.32 13.09 -2.64
CA LEU A 8 -2.42 12.07 -2.06
C LEU A 8 -2.34 12.17 -0.55
N ILE A 9 -2.32 13.39 0.01
CA ILE A 9 -2.38 13.59 1.46
C ILE A 9 -3.67 13.02 2.04
N ILE A 10 -4.82 13.36 1.45
CA ILE A 10 -6.13 12.84 1.89
C ILE A 10 -6.14 11.32 1.83
N LEU A 11 -5.71 10.73 0.71
CA LEU A 11 -5.65 9.28 0.55
C LEU A 11 -4.70 8.62 1.57
N THR A 12 -3.61 9.29 1.93
CA THR A 12 -2.70 8.81 2.99
C THR A 12 -3.40 8.79 4.35
N PHE A 13 -4.13 9.86 4.71
CA PHE A 13 -4.92 9.87 5.94
C PHE A 13 -6.04 8.83 5.94
N VAL A 14 -6.72 8.63 4.82
CA VAL A 14 -7.72 7.57 4.66
C VAL A 14 -7.09 6.19 4.89
N SER A 15 -5.93 5.93 4.28
CA SER A 15 -5.23 4.67 4.51
C SER A 15 -4.80 4.49 5.95
N VAL A 16 -4.26 5.54 6.60
CA VAL A 16 -3.94 5.49 8.03
C VAL A 16 -5.20 5.17 8.85
N ALA A 17 -6.32 5.83 8.59
CA ALA A 17 -7.59 5.56 9.27
C ALA A 17 -8.06 4.11 9.07
N LEU A 18 -7.89 3.54 7.88
CA LEU A 18 -8.21 2.14 7.59
C LEU A 18 -7.24 1.15 8.25
N LEU A 19 -6.01 1.56 8.58
CA LEU A 19 -5.01 0.74 9.27
C LEU A 19 -5.20 0.75 10.79
N ILE A 20 -5.80 1.80 11.35
CA ILE A 20 -6.01 1.96 12.81
C ILE A 20 -6.71 0.75 13.45
N PRO A 21 -7.82 0.21 12.90
CA PRO A 21 -8.49 -0.95 13.49
C PRO A 21 -7.55 -2.12 13.70
N PHE A 22 -6.66 -2.41 12.77
CA PHE A 22 -5.70 -3.49 12.95
C PHE A 22 -4.79 -3.24 14.14
N VAL A 23 -4.20 -2.05 14.25
CA VAL A 23 -3.29 -1.71 15.36
C VAL A 23 -4.00 -1.78 16.71
N LEU A 24 -5.26 -1.34 16.77
CA LEU A 24 -6.06 -1.33 18.00
C LEU A 24 -6.81 -2.65 18.26
N SER A 25 -6.72 -3.63 17.35
CA SER A 25 -7.45 -4.89 17.44
C SER A 25 -7.27 -5.67 18.75
N PRO A 26 -6.10 -5.67 19.42
CA PRO A 26 -5.97 -6.33 20.72
C PRO A 26 -6.85 -5.74 21.82
N TRP A 27 -7.31 -4.49 21.65
CA TRP A 27 -8.04 -3.73 22.67
C TRP A 27 -9.55 -3.85 22.48
N TYR A 28 -10.04 -3.67 21.25
CA TYR A 28 -11.49 -3.64 21.00
C TYR A 28 -12.10 -5.01 20.66
N LEU A 29 -11.33 -5.94 20.05
CA LEU A 29 -11.89 -7.26 19.70
C LEU A 29 -12.33 -8.07 20.92
N PRO A 30 -11.60 -8.07 22.06
CA PRO A 30 -12.09 -8.71 23.29
C PRO A 30 -13.41 -8.09 23.77
N LEU A 31 -13.53 -6.76 23.78
CA LEU A 31 -14.75 -6.04 24.19
C LEU A 31 -15.95 -6.37 23.28
N LEU A 32 -15.73 -6.49 21.97
CA LEU A 32 -16.76 -6.92 21.02
C LEU A 32 -17.17 -8.39 21.21
N ARG A 33 -16.26 -9.25 21.66
CA ARG A 33 -16.54 -10.65 21.94
C ARG A 33 -17.33 -10.83 23.24
N GLU A 34 -17.01 -10.05 24.27
CA GLU A 34 -17.70 -10.10 25.57
C GLU A 34 -19.13 -9.56 25.52
N SER A 35 -19.47 -8.72 24.54
CA SER A 35 -20.79 -8.08 24.39
C SER A 35 -21.85 -8.95 23.68
N ASN A 36 -21.70 -10.29 23.70
CA ASN A 36 -22.61 -11.26 23.04
C ASN A 36 -22.86 -10.98 21.55
N PHE A 37 -21.98 -10.25 20.87
CA PHE A 37 -22.14 -9.97 19.46
C PHE A 37 -21.75 -11.21 18.64
N ASP A 38 -22.77 -11.97 18.24
CA ASP A 38 -22.66 -13.13 17.33
C ASP A 38 -22.07 -12.75 15.95
N LEU A 39 -21.78 -11.46 15.71
CA LEU A 39 -21.00 -10.97 14.57
C LEU A 39 -19.70 -11.76 14.40
N HIS A 40 -19.03 -12.14 15.49
CA HIS A 40 -17.80 -12.90 15.38
C HIS A 40 -18.04 -14.29 14.77
N LEU A 41 -19.14 -14.94 15.12
CA LEU A 41 -19.57 -16.23 14.56
C LEU A 41 -20.11 -16.08 13.13
N THR A 42 -20.97 -15.09 12.86
CA THR A 42 -21.50 -14.79 11.53
C THR A 42 -20.42 -14.36 10.53
N LEU A 43 -19.40 -13.60 10.97
CA LEU A 43 -18.23 -13.23 10.17
C LEU A 43 -17.18 -14.36 10.10
N GLN A 44 -17.29 -15.38 10.96
CA GLN A 44 -16.47 -16.58 10.89
C GLN A 44 -17.06 -17.68 9.99
N GLU A 45 -18.32 -17.57 9.58
CA GLU A 45 -18.95 -18.48 8.63
C GLU A 45 -18.14 -18.54 7.32
N ASN A 46 -18.03 -19.76 6.77
CA ASN A 46 -17.22 -20.04 5.59
C ASN A 46 -17.58 -19.14 4.40
N LEU A 47 -18.87 -18.78 4.23
CA LEU A 47 -19.33 -17.99 3.09
C LEU A 47 -18.78 -16.55 3.14
N TYR A 48 -18.86 -15.87 4.29
CA TYR A 48 -18.35 -14.50 4.43
C TYR A 48 -16.86 -14.42 4.13
N LYS A 49 -16.07 -15.32 4.73
CA LYS A 49 -14.62 -15.39 4.52
C LYS A 49 -14.25 -15.72 3.09
N GLN A 50 -14.99 -16.60 2.43
CA GLN A 50 -14.77 -16.94 1.02
C GLN A 50 -15.07 -15.73 0.11
N ILE A 51 -16.24 -15.10 0.25
CA ILE A 51 -16.62 -13.96 -0.60
C ILE A 51 -15.61 -12.82 -0.43
N THR A 52 -15.36 -12.39 0.80
CA THR A 52 -14.43 -11.27 1.08
C THR A 52 -12.98 -11.62 0.74
N GLY A 53 -12.59 -12.89 0.90
CA GLY A 53 -11.27 -13.40 0.51
C GLY A 53 -11.07 -13.38 -1.00
N TYR A 54 -12.04 -13.86 -1.79
CA TYR A 54 -11.97 -13.82 -3.25
C TYR A 54 -12.06 -12.38 -3.80
N VAL A 55 -12.84 -11.51 -3.18
CA VAL A 55 -12.85 -10.07 -3.51
C VAL A 55 -11.48 -9.45 -3.27
N SER A 56 -10.85 -9.74 -2.13
CA SER A 56 -9.50 -9.26 -1.82
C SER A 56 -8.48 -9.82 -2.83
N LEU A 57 -8.56 -11.11 -3.15
CA LEU A 57 -7.69 -11.76 -4.13
C LEU A 57 -7.86 -11.13 -5.53
N PHE A 58 -9.09 -10.86 -5.95
CA PHE A 58 -9.38 -10.17 -7.21
C PHE A 58 -8.66 -8.81 -7.26
N PHE A 59 -8.74 -8.01 -6.19
CA PHE A 59 -8.05 -6.72 -6.13
C PHE A 59 -6.53 -6.87 -6.13
N VAL A 60 -5.96 -7.88 -5.46
CA VAL A 60 -4.52 -8.18 -5.56
C VAL A 60 -4.12 -8.52 -6.99
N LEU A 61 -4.88 -9.39 -7.67
CA LEU A 61 -4.58 -9.75 -9.07
C LEU A 61 -4.69 -8.54 -9.99
N LEU A 62 -5.70 -7.71 -9.79
CA LEU A 62 -5.86 -6.45 -10.52
C LEU A 62 -4.63 -5.55 -10.31
N GLU A 63 -4.17 -5.37 -9.07
CA GLU A 63 -2.95 -4.63 -8.75
C GLU A 63 -1.71 -5.15 -9.50
N MET A 64 -1.54 -6.47 -9.56
CA MET A 64 -0.44 -7.09 -10.29
C MET A 64 -0.53 -6.83 -11.80
N ILE A 65 -1.73 -6.87 -12.39
CA ILE A 65 -1.96 -6.53 -13.79
C ILE A 65 -1.61 -5.06 -14.07
N LEU A 66 -2.02 -4.14 -13.18
CA LEU A 66 -1.72 -2.71 -13.30
C LEU A 66 -0.20 -2.45 -13.29
N VAL A 67 0.55 -3.17 -12.44
CA VAL A 67 2.01 -3.08 -12.37
C VAL A 67 2.69 -3.71 -13.58
N ALA A 68 2.26 -4.91 -13.99
CA ALA A 68 2.79 -5.61 -15.16
C ALA A 68 2.66 -4.72 -16.40
N ARG A 69 1.51 -4.08 -16.58
CA ARG A 69 1.26 -3.11 -17.64
C ARG A 69 2.21 -1.91 -17.58
N LYS A 70 2.44 -1.34 -16.39
CA LYS A 70 3.35 -0.19 -16.20
C LYS A 70 4.79 -0.52 -16.61
N ARG A 71 5.23 -1.77 -16.45
CA ARG A 71 6.59 -2.23 -16.81
C ARG A 71 6.69 -2.93 -18.16
N GLY A 72 5.57 -3.32 -18.77
CA GLY A 72 5.51 -4.08 -20.02
C GLY A 72 6.16 -3.38 -21.22
N ASN A 73 6.32 -2.06 -21.19
CA ASN A 73 7.05 -1.33 -22.25
C ASN A 73 8.53 -1.72 -22.36
N GLY A 74 9.13 -2.26 -21.30
CA GLY A 74 10.51 -2.76 -21.28
C GLY A 74 10.62 -4.26 -21.57
N TRP A 75 9.51 -4.97 -21.78
CA TRP A 75 9.53 -6.41 -22.01
C TRP A 75 9.77 -6.72 -23.49
N LYS A 76 10.39 -7.87 -23.77
CA LYS A 76 10.62 -8.35 -25.15
C LYS A 76 9.29 -8.51 -25.90
N ILE A 77 8.24 -8.94 -25.20
CA ILE A 77 6.88 -9.03 -25.74
C ILE A 77 6.11 -7.77 -25.30
N LYS A 78 5.84 -6.88 -26.26
CA LYS A 78 5.16 -5.61 -25.99
C LYS A 78 3.64 -5.81 -25.95
N ILE A 79 3.08 -5.92 -24.76
CA ILE A 79 1.62 -5.93 -24.57
C ILE A 79 1.11 -4.47 -24.62
N LYS A 80 0.48 -4.09 -25.73
CA LYS A 80 -0.07 -2.73 -25.92
C LYS A 80 -1.46 -2.63 -25.30
N ILE A 81 -1.54 -2.21 -24.03
CA ILE A 81 -2.81 -1.91 -23.35
C ILE A 81 -3.10 -0.40 -23.43
N PRO A 82 -4.29 0.02 -23.92
CA PRO A 82 -4.62 1.43 -24.13
C PRO A 82 -4.61 2.27 -22.83
N GLY A 83 -4.58 3.60 -22.96
CA GLY A 83 -4.67 4.55 -21.84
C GLY A 83 -3.33 5.16 -21.37
N SER A 84 -3.38 6.31 -20.71
CA SER A 84 -2.18 7.09 -20.35
C SER A 84 -1.48 6.59 -19.08
N LEU A 85 -0.16 6.55 -19.01
CA LEU A 85 0.59 6.13 -17.80
C LEU A 85 0.13 6.86 -16.52
N ILE A 86 -0.30 8.11 -16.65
CA ILE A 86 -0.86 8.90 -15.55
C ILE A 86 -2.16 8.27 -15.02
N PHE A 87 -3.09 7.92 -15.91
CA PHE A 87 -4.33 7.25 -15.54
C PHE A 87 -4.06 5.93 -14.80
N TRP A 88 -3.18 5.08 -15.35
CA TRP A 88 -2.87 3.78 -14.75
C TRP A 88 -2.21 3.90 -13.38
N ARG A 89 -1.34 4.90 -13.19
CA ARG A 89 -0.77 5.20 -11.87
C ARG A 89 -1.85 5.63 -10.87
N SER A 90 -2.79 6.45 -11.32
CA SER A 90 -3.90 6.90 -10.48
C SER A 90 -4.83 5.74 -10.11
N LEU A 91 -5.14 4.88 -11.07
CA LEU A 91 -5.96 3.69 -10.86
C LEU A 91 -5.30 2.74 -9.85
N HIS A 92 -4.00 2.47 -9.98
CA HIS A 92 -3.21 1.66 -9.04
C HIS A 92 -3.25 2.19 -7.60
N ILE A 93 -3.18 3.52 -7.41
CA ILE A 93 -3.28 4.10 -6.06
C ILE A 93 -4.68 3.91 -5.48
N VAL A 94 -5.72 4.16 -6.28
CA VAL A 94 -7.12 4.05 -5.82
C VAL A 94 -7.49 2.58 -5.53
N VAL A 95 -7.14 1.67 -6.43
CA VAL A 95 -7.38 0.24 -6.26
C VAL A 95 -6.63 -0.30 -5.05
N GLY A 96 -5.42 0.18 -4.76
CA GLY A 96 -4.68 -0.22 -3.56
C GLY A 96 -5.37 0.20 -2.26
N ILE A 97 -6.06 1.33 -2.25
CA ILE A 97 -6.84 1.78 -1.08
C ILE A 97 -8.13 0.96 -0.94
N VAL A 98 -8.78 0.62 -2.06
CA VAL A 98 -9.92 -0.30 -2.06
C VAL A 98 -9.49 -1.67 -1.55
N LEU A 99 -8.34 -2.18 -1.99
CA LEU A 99 -7.77 -3.43 -1.49
C LEU A 99 -7.59 -3.38 0.03
N LEU A 100 -6.99 -2.31 0.56
CA LEU A 100 -6.86 -2.12 2.01
C LEU A 100 -8.23 -2.15 2.73
N ALA A 101 -9.23 -1.45 2.20
CA ALA A 101 -10.57 -1.46 2.76
C ALA A 101 -11.20 -2.86 2.73
N THR A 102 -11.03 -3.60 1.63
CA THR A 102 -11.53 -4.98 1.53
C THR A 102 -10.79 -5.94 2.46
N THR A 103 -9.49 -5.74 2.70
CA THR A 103 -8.73 -6.50 3.70
C THR A 103 -9.23 -6.21 5.11
N LEU A 104 -9.54 -4.95 5.43
CA LEU A 104 -10.16 -4.58 6.70
C LEU A 104 -11.49 -5.30 6.90
N ILE A 105 -12.34 -5.34 5.88
CA ILE A 105 -13.60 -6.07 5.91
C ILE A 105 -13.33 -7.57 6.10
N HIS A 106 -12.50 -8.17 5.25
CA HIS A 106 -12.18 -9.61 5.28
C HIS A 106 -11.67 -10.10 6.64
N THR A 107 -10.85 -9.28 7.30
CA THR A 107 -10.25 -9.61 8.61
C THR A 107 -11.03 -9.07 9.80
N VAL A 108 -12.02 -8.21 9.57
CA VAL A 108 -12.71 -7.43 10.61
C VAL A 108 -11.72 -6.59 11.44
N GLY A 109 -10.61 -6.20 10.82
CA GLY A 109 -9.48 -5.54 11.48
C GLY A 109 -8.68 -6.44 12.41
N SER A 110 -8.87 -7.75 12.41
CA SER A 110 -8.03 -8.65 13.21
C SER A 110 -6.64 -8.81 12.61
N GLN A 111 -5.59 -8.68 13.44
CA GLN A 111 -4.22 -8.97 13.01
C GLN A 111 -3.97 -10.47 12.79
N GLY A 112 -4.80 -11.34 13.37
CA GLY A 112 -4.52 -12.77 13.43
C GLY A 112 -3.33 -13.11 14.33
N LEU A 113 -2.87 -14.36 14.28
CA LEU A 113 -1.74 -14.88 15.07
C LEU A 113 -0.65 -15.41 14.14
N ASN A 114 0.59 -15.45 14.65
CA ASN A 114 1.75 -16.06 14.01
C ASN A 114 1.93 -15.59 12.55
N PHE A 115 1.79 -16.50 11.58
CA PHE A 115 1.96 -16.22 10.16
C PHE A 115 1.01 -15.13 9.64
N ASN A 116 -0.26 -15.14 10.05
CA ASN A 116 -1.24 -14.15 9.58
C ASN A 116 -0.89 -12.74 10.07
N ALA A 117 -0.35 -12.61 11.29
CA ALA A 117 0.12 -11.34 11.81
C ALA A 117 1.30 -10.81 10.99
N ILE A 118 2.32 -11.63 10.73
CA ILE A 118 3.47 -11.24 9.91
C ILE A 118 3.00 -10.89 8.49
N PHE A 119 2.11 -11.68 7.91
CA PHE A 119 1.59 -11.46 6.56
C PHE A 119 0.87 -10.11 6.46
N LEU A 120 0.03 -9.78 7.44
CA LEU A 120 -0.63 -8.47 7.52
C LEU A 120 0.37 -7.32 7.70
N TRP A 121 1.40 -7.47 8.53
CA TRP A 121 2.43 -6.44 8.70
C TRP A 121 3.24 -6.19 7.42
N VAL A 122 3.49 -7.24 6.62
CA VAL A 122 4.09 -7.07 5.29
C VAL A 122 3.14 -6.31 4.37
N PHE A 123 1.84 -6.62 4.37
CA PHE A 123 0.83 -5.86 3.64
C PHE A 123 0.79 -4.38 4.06
N PHE A 124 0.93 -4.10 5.36
CA PHE A 124 1.02 -2.73 5.89
C PHE A 124 2.24 -2.01 5.31
N GLY A 125 3.39 -2.68 5.31
CA GLY A 125 4.60 -2.19 4.66
C GLY A 125 4.38 -1.86 3.18
N VAL A 126 3.70 -2.74 2.43
CA VAL A 126 3.36 -2.51 1.01
C VAL A 126 2.58 -1.20 0.84
N VAL A 127 1.49 -1.03 1.60
CA VAL A 127 0.62 0.15 1.51
C VAL A 127 1.35 1.42 1.92
N LEU A 128 2.02 1.41 3.07
CA LEU A 128 2.69 2.60 3.62
C LEU A 128 3.88 3.02 2.76
N SER A 129 4.70 2.08 2.29
CA SER A 129 5.83 2.39 1.41
C SER A 129 5.38 3.02 0.08
N ALA A 130 4.23 2.58 -0.47
CA ALA A 130 3.66 3.17 -1.67
C ALA A 130 3.21 4.61 -1.45
N LEU A 131 2.43 4.86 -0.39
CA LEU A 131 1.83 6.16 -0.11
C LEU A 131 2.86 7.19 0.33
N VAL A 132 3.73 6.83 1.28
CA VAL A 132 4.82 7.71 1.75
C VAL A 132 5.76 8.05 0.60
N GLY A 133 6.14 7.06 -0.21
CA GLY A 133 6.96 7.29 -1.40
C GLY A 133 6.29 8.23 -2.41
N ALA A 134 4.99 8.03 -2.68
CA ALA A 134 4.23 8.87 -3.62
C ALA A 134 4.06 10.31 -3.10
N VAL A 135 3.73 10.48 -1.81
CA VAL A 135 3.61 11.80 -1.18
C VAL A 135 4.95 12.52 -1.17
N ALA A 136 6.04 11.85 -0.77
CA ALA A 136 7.38 12.43 -0.77
C ALA A 136 7.82 12.89 -2.17
N GLU A 137 7.60 12.05 -3.19
CA GLU A 137 7.93 12.39 -4.58
C GLU A 137 7.11 13.61 -5.07
N VAL A 138 5.79 13.58 -4.88
CA VAL A 138 4.92 14.65 -5.38
C VAL A 138 5.10 15.95 -4.60
N GLY A 139 5.31 15.88 -3.28
CA GLY A 139 5.55 17.07 -2.45
C GLY A 139 6.82 17.82 -2.87
N ILE A 140 7.88 17.10 -3.20
CA ILE A 140 9.11 17.71 -3.73
C ILE A 140 8.90 18.23 -5.16
N LEU A 141 8.18 17.50 -6.01
CA LEU A 141 7.86 17.92 -7.37
C LEU A 141 7.04 19.20 -7.41
N GLU A 142 6.07 19.36 -6.53
CA GLU A 142 5.20 20.54 -6.46
C GLU A 142 5.81 21.70 -5.65
N SER A 143 6.85 21.45 -4.85
CA SER A 143 7.59 22.50 -4.15
C SER A 143 8.24 23.50 -5.12
N PRO A 144 8.15 24.82 -4.85
CA PRO A 144 8.78 25.87 -5.65
C PRO A 144 10.32 25.87 -5.52
N GLN A 145 10.87 25.16 -4.53
CA GLN A 145 12.32 25.10 -4.29
C GLN A 145 13.05 24.31 -5.38
N ARG A 146 14.17 24.86 -5.87
CA ARG A 146 15.02 24.21 -6.89
C ARG A 146 16.13 23.34 -6.27
N VAL A 147 16.52 23.64 -5.04
CA VAL A 147 17.55 22.95 -4.26
C VAL A 147 17.06 22.70 -2.85
N PHE A 148 17.49 21.59 -2.26
CA PHE A 148 17.10 21.17 -0.91
C PHE A 148 18.35 20.96 -0.05
N SER A 149 18.26 21.29 1.24
CA SER A 149 19.30 21.04 2.24
C SER A 149 18.94 19.78 3.02
N LEU A 150 19.90 18.85 3.17
CA LEU A 150 19.68 17.57 3.88
C LEU A 150 19.43 17.75 5.39
N ALA A 151 19.65 18.95 5.95
CA ALA A 151 19.69 19.18 7.39
C ALA A 151 18.70 20.26 7.90
N GLY A 152 17.75 20.74 7.08
CA GLY A 152 16.81 21.79 7.50
C GLY A 152 17.46 23.15 7.81
N ILE A 153 18.77 23.29 7.58
CA ILE A 153 19.50 24.54 7.78
C ILE A 153 19.16 25.49 6.64
N LYS A 154 18.58 26.65 6.99
CA LYS A 154 18.27 27.74 6.06
C LYS A 154 19.49 28.02 5.18
N ALA A 155 19.24 28.27 3.90
CA ALA A 155 20.26 28.52 2.89
C ALA A 155 21.08 29.82 3.13
N ASP A 156 20.73 30.61 4.14
CA ASP A 156 21.27 31.95 4.44
C ASP A 156 22.71 31.98 4.98
N GLY A 157 23.52 30.94 4.80
CA GLY A 157 24.93 31.05 5.22
C GLY A 157 25.84 29.84 5.11
N LEU A 158 25.51 28.79 4.35
CA LEU A 158 26.34 27.58 4.30
C LEU A 158 26.75 27.17 2.89
N ASN A 159 28.06 26.89 2.77
CA ASN A 159 28.76 26.20 1.70
C ASN A 159 27.85 25.46 0.71
N GLN A 160 27.84 25.92 -0.55
CA GLN A 160 27.10 25.33 -1.69
C GLN A 160 27.27 23.80 -1.82
N LYS A 161 28.33 23.21 -1.24
CA LYS A 161 28.61 21.76 -1.22
C LYS A 161 27.54 20.88 -0.57
N LYS A 162 26.59 21.42 0.21
CA LYS A 162 25.52 20.61 0.87
C LYS A 162 24.13 20.75 0.22
N LEU A 163 24.02 21.47 -0.90
CA LEU A 163 22.75 21.64 -1.62
C LEU A 163 22.53 20.49 -2.60
N ILE A 164 21.36 19.86 -2.52
CA ILE A 164 20.98 18.76 -3.42
C ILE A 164 20.00 19.32 -4.47
N PRO A 165 20.32 19.21 -5.77
CA PRO A 165 19.38 19.58 -6.82
C PRO A 165 18.10 18.74 -6.75
N LYS A 166 16.95 19.38 -6.98
CA LYS A 166 15.63 18.73 -6.96
C LYS A 166 15.57 17.43 -7.75
N GLY A 167 16.14 17.41 -8.96
CA GLY A 167 16.15 16.20 -9.80
C GLY A 167 16.93 15.03 -9.20
N VAL A 168 18.07 15.30 -8.57
CA VAL A 168 18.88 14.27 -7.90
C VAL A 168 18.15 13.72 -6.68
N LEU A 169 17.53 14.60 -5.89
CA LEU A 169 16.75 14.22 -4.71
C LEU A 169 15.58 13.29 -5.10
N ILE A 170 14.79 13.67 -6.11
CA ILE A 170 13.66 12.86 -6.58
C ILE A 170 14.14 11.49 -7.07
N ARG A 171 15.25 11.43 -7.81
CA ARG A 171 15.79 10.15 -8.30
C ARG A 171 16.20 9.23 -7.15
N ASN A 172 16.88 9.77 -6.14
CA ASN A 172 17.32 8.99 -4.97
C ASN A 172 16.13 8.52 -4.13
N LEU A 173 15.15 9.39 -3.90
CA LEU A 173 13.91 9.01 -3.21
C LEU A 173 13.16 7.93 -3.96
N ARG A 174 13.01 8.07 -5.28
CA ARG A 174 12.37 7.06 -6.10
C ARG A 174 13.12 5.74 -6.01
N LEU A 175 14.45 5.75 -6.03
CA LEU A 175 15.25 4.53 -5.91
C LEU A 175 14.97 3.81 -4.59
N ILE A 176 14.97 4.52 -3.47
CA ILE A 176 14.70 3.95 -2.14
C ILE A 176 13.27 3.41 -2.07
N TRP A 177 12.27 4.28 -2.25
CA TRP A 177 10.87 3.93 -2.04
C TRP A 177 10.35 2.90 -3.04
N LEU A 178 10.76 3.00 -4.31
CA LEU A 178 10.36 2.02 -5.33
C LEU A 178 10.96 0.65 -5.04
N ASN A 179 12.24 0.58 -4.66
CA ASN A 179 12.89 -0.70 -4.37
C ASN A 179 12.29 -1.35 -3.11
N THR A 180 12.09 -0.57 -2.05
CA THR A 180 11.41 -1.04 -0.83
C THR A 180 10.02 -1.58 -1.14
N HIS A 181 9.22 -0.83 -1.91
CA HIS A 181 7.88 -1.26 -2.27
C HIS A 181 7.87 -2.55 -3.11
N ILE A 182 8.77 -2.67 -4.09
CA ILE A 182 8.89 -3.90 -4.92
C ILE A 182 9.27 -5.11 -4.08
N PHE A 183 10.23 -4.93 -3.16
CA PHE A 183 10.63 -6.00 -2.25
C PHE A 183 9.44 -6.47 -1.40
N LEU A 184 8.72 -5.52 -0.79
CA LEU A 184 7.55 -5.82 0.03
C LEU A 184 6.41 -6.48 -0.76
N VAL A 185 6.14 -6.02 -1.99
CA VAL A 185 5.13 -6.65 -2.87
C VAL A 185 5.52 -8.08 -3.22
N SER A 186 6.81 -8.33 -3.49
CA SER A 186 7.31 -9.68 -3.77
C SER A 186 7.15 -10.60 -2.57
N ALA A 187 7.52 -10.12 -1.38
CA ALA A 187 7.33 -10.86 -0.14
C ALA A 187 5.84 -11.14 0.14
N PHE A 188 4.99 -10.11 0.01
CA PHE A 188 3.54 -10.22 0.15
C PHE A 188 2.96 -11.29 -0.78
N PHE A 189 3.37 -11.33 -2.05
CA PHE A 189 2.82 -12.29 -3.00
C PHE A 189 3.18 -13.74 -2.65
N VAL A 190 4.43 -14.00 -2.23
CA VAL A 190 4.84 -15.32 -1.75
C VAL A 190 4.04 -15.72 -0.52
N MET A 191 3.88 -14.81 0.44
CA MET A 191 3.10 -15.07 1.64
C MET A 191 1.61 -15.28 1.34
N LEU A 192 1.04 -14.58 0.35
CA LEU A 192 -0.35 -14.77 -0.07
C LEU A 192 -0.59 -16.18 -0.61
N ILE A 193 0.34 -16.70 -1.43
CA ILE A 193 0.24 -18.09 -1.93
C ILE A 193 0.25 -19.07 -0.77
N ILE A 194 1.17 -18.89 0.19
CA ILE A 194 1.25 -19.73 1.39
C ILE A 194 -0.05 -19.61 2.21
N HIS A 195 -0.57 -18.40 2.40
CA HIS A 195 -1.83 -18.15 3.12
C HIS A 195 -3.00 -18.92 2.47
N ILE A 196 -3.13 -18.84 1.14
CA ILE A 196 -4.16 -19.57 0.38
C ILE A 196 -3.99 -21.08 0.57
N ILE A 197 -2.77 -21.61 0.45
CA ILE A 197 -2.52 -23.05 0.65
C ILE A 197 -2.95 -23.48 2.05
N ILE A 198 -2.53 -22.75 3.09
CA ILE A 198 -2.89 -23.06 4.48
C ILE A 198 -4.42 -23.01 4.66
N ALA A 199 -5.09 -21.98 4.14
CA ALA A 199 -6.52 -21.78 4.32
C ALA A 199 -7.41 -22.84 3.65
N TYR A 200 -6.96 -23.45 2.55
CA TYR A 200 -7.75 -24.43 1.80
C TYR A 200 -7.32 -25.89 2.01
N TYR A 201 -6.07 -26.15 2.40
CA TYR A 201 -5.54 -27.53 2.49
C TYR A 201 -5.24 -27.99 3.91
N TYR A 202 -5.19 -27.10 4.90
CA TYR A 202 -4.81 -27.42 6.28
C TYR A 202 -5.81 -26.88 7.32
N GLN A 203 -7.11 -26.90 7.00
CA GLN A 203 -8.19 -26.47 7.92
C GLN A 203 -8.21 -27.27 9.23
#